data_AF-A0A502G453-F1
#
_entry.id   AF-A0A502G453-F1
#
_cell.length_a   1.000
_cell.length_b   1.000
_cell.length_c   1.000
_cell.angle_alpha   90.00
_cell.angle_beta   90.00
_cell.angle_gamma   90.00
#
_symmetry.space_group_name_H-M   'P 1'
#
loop_
_entity.id
_entity.type
_entity.pdbx_description
1 polymer ?
#
loop_
_entity_poly.entity_id
_entity_poly.type
_entity_poly.pdbx_seq_one_letter_code
_entity_poly.pdbx_strand_id
1 'polypeptide(L)' 'MTLGWTERELARRTGRHQTTIRRWINGRSPIDPDVAAWLAMLAAFVAAHPGPRIVSPGRDASGH' A
#
# COMPACT_ATOMS: atom_id res chain seq x y z
N MET A 1 -10.56 -2.82 2.27
CA MET A 1 -9.49 -3.20 1.32
C MET A 1 -8.24 -2.43 1.69
N THR A 2 -7.15 -3.12 2.04
CA THR A 2 -5.87 -2.50 2.39
C THR A 2 -4.92 -2.66 1.22
N LEU A 3 -4.13 -1.62 0.90
CA LEU A 3 -3.22 -1.62 -0.26
C LEU A 3 -2.07 -2.65 -0.16
N GLY A 4 -1.91 -3.32 0.99
CA GLY A 4 -0.86 -4.33 1.21
C GLY A 4 0.56 -3.75 1.29
N TRP A 5 0.69 -2.42 1.38
CA TRP A 5 1.99 -1.75 1.36
C TRP A 5 2.64 -1.70 2.74
N THR A 6 3.97 -1.81 2.73
CA THR A 6 4.79 -1.52 3.92
C THR A 6 5.00 -0.01 4.08
N GLU A 7 5.36 0.46 5.27
CA GLU A 7 5.74 1.87 5.51
C GLU A 7 6.81 2.35 4.53
N ARG A 8 7.79 1.47 4.23
CA ARG A 8 8.89 1.76 3.32
C ARG A 8 8.40 1.98 1.89
N GLU A 9 7.43 1.20 1.45
CA GLU A 9 6.83 1.34 0.12
C GLU A 9 6.03 2.65 0.03
N LEU A 10 5.29 3.01 1.08
CA LEU A 10 4.59 4.30 1.14
C LEU A 10 5.57 5.48 1.13
N ALA A 11 6.70 5.38 1.84
CA ALA A 11 7.76 6.38 1.83
C ALA A 11 8.37 6.56 0.43
N ARG A 12 8.68 5.47 -0.27
CA ARG A 12 9.20 5.53 -1.65
C ARG A 12 8.22 6.20 -2.61
N ARG A 13 6.93 5.85 -2.54
CA ARG A 13 5.91 6.39 -3.45
C ARG A 13 5.63 7.87 -3.23
N THR A 14 5.71 8.32 -1.98
CA THR A 14 5.41 9.72 -1.61
C THR A 14 6.65 10.62 -1.59
N GLY A 15 7.85 10.04 -1.73
CA GLY A 15 9.12 10.77 -1.59
C GLY A 15 9.39 11.27 -0.16
N ARG A 16 8.61 10.83 0.83
CA ARG A 16 8.74 11.27 2.22
C ARG A 16 9.64 10.33 3.02
N HIS A 17 10.27 10.84 4.06
CA HIS A 17 11.05 10.02 4.99
C HIS A 17 10.16 9.02 5.74
N GLN A 18 10.68 7.81 5.95
CA GLN A 18 9.97 6.73 6.66
C GLN A 18 9.52 7.15 8.07
N THR A 19 10.30 7.97 8.78
CA THR A 19 9.92 8.51 10.09
C THR A 19 8.69 9.41 10.03
N THR A 20 8.52 10.19 8.94
CA THR A 20 7.32 11.01 8.70
C THR A 20 6.11 10.13 8.49
N ILE A 21 6.24 9.10 7.65
CA ILE A 21 5.19 8.09 7.44
C ILE A 21 4.79 7.42 8.76
N ARG A 22 5.78 6.99 9.56
CA ARG A 22 5.53 6.37 10.86
C ARG A 22 4.85 7.31 11.85
N ARG A 23 5.13 8.62 11.81
CA ARG A 23 4.40 9.60 12.62
C ARG A 23 2.95 9.73 12.20
N TRP A 24 2.67 9.77 10.90
CA TRP A 24 1.31 9.79 10.36
C TRP A 24 0.51 8.56 10.79
N ILE A 25 1.07 7.36 10.62
CA ILE A 25 0.42 6.09 10.99
C ILE A 25 0.12 6.01 12.50
N ASN A 26 1.01 6.53 13.33
CA ASN A 26 0.82 6.54 14.79
C ASN A 26 -0.04 7.71 15.28
N GLY A 27 -0.63 8.53 14.39
CA GLY A 27 -1.42 9.71 14.77
C GLY A 27 -0.61 10.82 15.45
N ARG A 28 0.72 10.77 15.39
CA ARG A 28 1.63 11.76 16.00
C ARG A 28 1.79 13.02 15.16
N SER A 29 1.30 13.01 13.92
CA SER A 29 1.33 14.14 12.99
C SER A 29 0.24 13.95 11.94
N PRO A 30 -0.43 15.03 11.47
CA PRO A 30 -1.39 14.93 10.40
C PRO A 30 -0.70 14.54 9.08
N ILE A 31 -1.43 13.79 8.25
CA ILE A 31 -0.99 13.48 6.88
C ILE A 31 -1.00 14.78 6.07
N ASP A 32 0.02 14.96 5.25
CA ASP A 32 0.07 16.05 4.27
C ASP A 32 -1.18 15.99 3.36
N PRO A 33 -1.93 17.10 3.19
CA PRO A 33 -3.19 17.09 2.45
C PRO A 33 -3.10 16.54 1.03
N ASP A 34 -2.01 16.84 0.31
CA ASP A 34 -1.83 16.38 -1.07
C ASP A 34 -1.60 14.86 -1.11
N VAL A 35 -0.86 14.34 -0.12
CA VAL A 35 -0.65 12.89 0.04
C VAL A 35 -1.95 12.19 0.42
N ALA A 36 -2.75 12.78 1.30
CA ALA A 36 -4.04 12.24 1.69
C ALA A 36 -5.01 12.17 0.51
N ALA A 37 -5.11 13.25 -0.29
CA ALA A 37 -5.94 13.29 -1.48
C ALA A 37 -5.52 12.23 -2.51
N TRP A 38 -4.21 12.10 -2.74
CA TRP A 38 -3.67 11.07 -3.64
C TRP A 38 -3.98 9.64 -3.16
N LEU A 39 -3.80 9.36 -1.87
CA LEU A 39 -4.12 8.04 -1.29
C LEU A 39 -5.61 7.71 -1.41
N ALA A 40 -6.49 8.69 -1.21
CA ALA A 40 -7.93 8.51 -1.36
C ALA A 40 -8.30 8.16 -2.81
N MET A 41 -7.75 8.88 -3.79
CA MET A 41 -7.95 8.57 -5.22
C MET A 41 -7.44 7.17 -5.58
N LEU A 42 -6.27 6.79 -5.09
CA LEU A 42 -5.72 5.47 -5.36
C LEU A 42 -6.57 4.35 -4.76
N ALA A 43 -7.05 4.52 -3.52
CA ALA A 43 -7.92 3.55 -2.87
C ALA A 43 -9.21 3.34 -3.68
N ALA A 44 -9.81 4.44 -4.19
CA ALA A 44 -10.98 4.38 -5.06
C ALA A 44 -10.66 3.66 -6.38
N PHE A 45 -9.52 3.96 -7.00
CA PHE A 45 -9.10 3.30 -8.24
C PHE A 45 -8.91 1.79 -8.05
N VAL A 46 -8.22 1.37 -6.99
CA VAL A 46 -7.97 -0.06 -6.69
C VAL A 46 -9.28 -0.80 -6.38
N ALA A 47 -10.22 -0.14 -5.70
CA ALA A 47 -11.55 -0.72 -5.45
C ALA A 47 -12.37 -0.89 -6.74
N ALA A 48 -12.28 0.06 -7.67
CA ALA A 48 -12.96 0.00 -8.97
C ALA A 48 -12.30 -0.99 -9.95
N HIS A 49 -10.99 -1.23 -9.81
CA HIS A 49 -10.20 -2.08 -10.70
C HIS A 49 -9.50 -3.18 -9.89
N PRO A 50 -10.25 -4.18 -9.39
CA PRO A 50 -9.63 -5.28 -8.66
C PRO A 50 -8.60 -5.98 -9.55
N GLY A 51 -7.37 -6.11 -9.05
CA GLY A 51 -6.32 -6.79 -9.79
C GLY A 51 -6.71 -8.24 -10.11
N PRO A 52 -6.22 -8.80 -11.23
CA PRO A 52 -6.46 -10.20 -11.54
C PRO A 52 -5.94 -11.06 -10.39
N ARG A 53 -6.79 -11.94 -9.84
CA ARG A 53 -6.35 -12.93 -8.87
C ARG A 53 -5.51 -13.96 -9.61
N ILE A 54 -4.20 -13.69 -9.71
CA ILE A 54 -3.24 -14.68 -10.19
C ILE A 54 -3.17 -15.75 -9.09
N VAL A 55 -3.93 -16.82 -9.28
CA VAL A 55 -3.77 -18.04 -8.51
C VAL A 55 -2.37 -18.53 -8.86
N SER A 56 -1.43 -18.47 -7.91
CA SER A 56 -0.16 -19.16 -8.09
C SER A 56 -0.50 -20.65 -8.22
N PRO A 57 -0.20 -21.33 -9.34
CA PRO A 57 -0.38 -22.77 -9.39
C PRO A 57 0.47 -23.39 -8.29
N GLY A 58 -0.16 -24.27 -7.50
CA GLY A 58 0.39 -24.84 -6.28
C GLY A 58 1.80 -25.38 -6.49
N ARG A 59 2.66 -25.14 -5.49
CA ARG A 59 3.95 -25.82 -5.35
C ARG A 59 3.68 -27.23 -4.83
N ASP A 60 2.99 -28.04 -5.64
CA ASP A 60 2.51 -29.36 -5.27
C ASP A 60 2.91 -30.37 -6.36
N ALA A 61 4.20 -30.47 -6.68
CA ALA A 61 4.75 -31.63 -7.37
C ALA A 61 6.29 -31.58 -7.35
N SER A 62 6.90 -32.23 -6.37
CA SER A 62 8.13 -33.03 -6.53
C SER A 62 8.49 -33.63 -5.18
N GLY A 63 7.69 -34.62 -4.78
CA GLY A 63 8.18 -35.74 -4.00
C GLY A 63 8.07 -36.96 -4.89
N HIS A 64 9.18 -37.45 -5.41
CA HIS A 64 9.43 -38.89 -5.56
C HIS A 64 10.92 -39.20 -5.73
#